data_AF-A0AAD5GC95-F1
#
_entry.id   AF-A0AAD5GC95-F1
#
_cell.length_a   1.000
_cell.length_b   1.000
_cell.length_c   1.000
_cell.angle_alpha   90.00
_cell.angle_beta   90.00
_cell.angle_gamma   90.00
#
_symmetry.space_group_name_H-M   'P 1'
#
loop_
_entity.id
_entity.type
_entity.pdbx_description
1 polymer ?
#
loop_
_entity_poly.entity_id
_entity_poly.type
_entity_poly.pdbx_seq_one_letter_code
_entity_poly.pdbx_strand_id
1 'polypeptide(L)'
;AAMRKSPVSKDVDLRALARYTQGFSGADITEICQRACKYAIRENIEKDIERERKRSENPDSMDEDEDDVAEIKAAHFEESMKYARRSVSDADIRKYQAFAQTLQQSRGFGSEFRFSETSGGAAAAASDPFAASGGGADDDDLYS
;
A
#
# COMPACT_ATOMS: atom_id res chain seq x y z
N ALA A 1 6.86 -2.96 -3.27
CA ALA A 1 7.47 -2.53 -2.00
C ALA A 1 7.87 -1.06 -2.14
N ALA A 2 7.20 -0.15 -1.41
CA ALA A 2 7.26 1.29 -1.63
C ALA A 2 8.64 1.92 -1.39
N MET A 3 9.50 1.28 -0.58
CA MET A 3 10.76 1.89 -0.11
C MET A 3 12.03 1.31 -0.73
N ARG A 4 11.92 0.38 -1.68
CA ARG A 4 13.10 -0.30 -2.27
C ARG A 4 14.05 0.64 -3.03
N LYS A 5 13.53 1.79 -3.49
CA LYS A 5 14.29 2.80 -4.24
C LYS A 5 14.39 4.13 -3.48
N SER A 6 14.06 4.13 -2.19
CA SER A 6 14.10 5.32 -1.35
C SER A 6 15.30 5.24 -0.41
N PRO A 7 16.00 6.36 -0.15
CA PRO A 7 17.04 6.41 0.86
C PRO A 7 16.41 6.25 2.25
N VAL A 8 16.72 5.13 2.93
CA VAL A 8 16.21 4.83 4.27
C VAL A 8 17.40 4.73 5.21
N SER A 9 17.32 5.45 6.32
CA SER A 9 18.37 5.44 7.32
C SER A 9 18.54 4.06 7.97
N LYS A 10 19.77 3.73 8.34
CA LYS A 10 20.11 2.44 8.99
C LYS A 10 19.42 2.27 10.36
N ASP A 11 19.00 3.36 10.97
CA ASP A 11 18.33 3.38 12.27
C ASP A 11 16.85 2.93 12.18
N VAL A 12 16.32 2.72 10.97
CA VAL A 12 14.93 2.28 10.76
C VAL A 12 14.82 0.76 10.92
N ASP A 13 14.19 0.30 12.01
CA ASP A 13 13.82 -1.11 12.19
C ASP A 13 12.46 -1.44 11.54
N LEU A 14 12.52 -1.91 10.29
CA LEU A 14 11.32 -2.37 9.57
C LEU A 14 10.68 -3.63 10.20
N ARG A 15 11.44 -4.44 10.95
CA ARG A 15 10.88 -5.60 11.67
C ARG A 15 10.09 -5.16 12.89
N ALA A 16 10.53 -4.11 13.58
CA ALA A 16 9.69 -3.46 14.60
C ALA A 16 8.40 -2.94 13.97
N LEU A 17 8.48 -2.21 12.87
CA LEU A 17 7.29 -1.67 12.18
C LEU A 17 6.29 -2.78 11.84
N ALA A 18 6.77 -3.91 11.29
CA ALA A 18 5.93 -5.06 10.95
C ALA A 18 5.18 -5.66 12.16
N ARG A 19 5.77 -5.63 13.35
CA ARG A 19 5.11 -6.10 14.60
C ARG A 19 3.96 -5.19 15.02
N TYR A 20 4.06 -3.89 14.77
CA TYR A 20 3.04 -2.91 15.13
C TYR A 20 1.95 -2.72 14.07
N THR A 21 2.15 -3.19 12.84
CA THR A 21 1.18 -3.08 11.73
C THR A 21 0.39 -4.36 11.49
N GLN A 22 0.16 -5.18 12.52
CA GLN A 22 -0.65 -6.38 12.37
C GLN A 22 -2.10 -6.03 11.96
N GLY A 23 -2.60 -6.69 10.91
CA GLY A 23 -3.93 -6.45 10.37
C GLY A 23 -4.05 -5.20 9.47
N PHE A 24 -2.96 -4.48 9.23
CA PHE A 24 -2.91 -3.44 8.19
C PHE A 24 -2.92 -4.09 6.81
N SER A 25 -3.63 -3.46 5.88
CA SER A 25 -3.59 -3.85 4.48
C SER A 25 -2.29 -3.37 3.81
N GLY A 26 -2.01 -3.90 2.63
CA GLY A 26 -0.89 -3.39 1.82
C GLY A 26 -1.03 -1.91 1.43
N ALA A 27 -2.27 -1.42 1.31
CA ALA A 27 -2.55 -0.01 1.06
C ALA A 27 -2.21 0.85 2.30
N ASP A 28 -2.63 0.42 3.48
CA ASP A 28 -2.37 1.13 4.73
C ASP A 28 -0.85 1.24 4.99
N ILE A 29 -0.10 0.16 4.76
CA ILE A 29 1.36 0.15 4.88
C ILE A 29 1.99 1.09 3.84
N THR A 30 1.45 1.13 2.62
CA THR A 30 1.95 2.02 1.56
C THR A 30 1.73 3.49 1.94
N GLU A 31 0.57 3.81 2.53
CA GLU A 31 0.26 5.16 3.02
C GLU A 31 1.23 5.61 4.11
N ILE A 32 1.56 4.73 5.07
CA ILE A 32 2.58 5.00 6.10
C ILE A 32 3.92 5.34 5.44
N CYS A 33 4.39 4.53 4.48
CA CYS A 33 5.65 4.78 3.77
C CYS A 33 5.64 6.12 3.03
N GLN A 34 4.52 6.47 2.39
CA GLN A 34 4.38 7.73 1.66
C GLN A 34 4.38 8.95 2.59
N ARG A 35 3.71 8.85 3.76
CA ARG A 35 3.74 9.90 4.78
C ARG A 35 5.15 10.11 5.32
N ALA A 36 5.86 9.02 5.63
CA ALA A 36 7.23 9.10 6.14
C ALA A 36 8.16 9.80 5.13
N CYS A 37 8.06 9.44 3.86
CA CYS A 37 8.80 10.10 2.78
C CYS A 37 8.47 11.61 2.69
N LYS A 38 7.18 11.99 2.80
CA LYS A 38 6.78 13.40 2.80
C LYS A 38 7.33 14.16 4.01
N TYR A 39 7.42 13.55 5.18
CA TYR A 39 8.04 14.18 6.36
C TYR A 39 9.53 14.40 6.16
N ALA A 40 10.25 13.44 5.57
CA ALA A 40 11.66 13.60 5.22
C ALA A 40 11.90 14.76 4.26
N ILE A 41 11.06 14.88 3.22
CA ILE A 41 11.13 15.98 2.26
C ILE A 41 10.88 17.34 2.94
N ARG A 42 9.87 17.42 3.82
CA ARG A 42 9.58 18.67 4.56
C ARG A 42 10.74 19.07 5.48
N GLU A 43 11.30 18.13 6.23
CA GLU A 43 12.46 18.38 7.09
C GLU A 43 13.66 18.90 6.26
N ASN A 44 13.90 18.33 5.08
CA ASN A 44 15.01 18.78 4.23
C ASN A 44 14.81 20.22 3.74
N ILE A 45 13.60 20.55 3.28
CA ILE A 45 13.28 21.93 2.84
C ILE A 45 13.44 22.92 4.00
N GLU A 46 12.97 22.57 5.20
CA GLU A 46 13.12 23.43 6.39
C GLU A 46 14.60 23.66 6.75
N LYS A 47 15.42 22.61 6.66
CA LYS A 47 16.87 22.70 6.89
C LYS A 47 17.59 23.56 5.85
N ASP A 48 17.22 23.44 4.58
CA ASP A 48 17.82 24.24 3.51
C ASP A 48 17.52 25.73 3.72
N ILE A 49 16.28 26.06 4.07
CA ILE A 49 15.86 27.44 4.42
C ILE A 49 16.63 27.95 5.64
N GLU A 50 16.80 27.14 6.68
CA GLU A 50 17.54 27.52 7.89
C GLU A 50 19.03 27.74 7.58
N ARG A 51 19.64 26.90 6.73
CA ARG A 51 21.03 27.05 6.28
C ARG A 51 21.23 28.35 5.50
N GLU A 52 20.34 28.67 4.57
CA GLU A 52 20.39 29.92 3.79
C GLU A 52 20.26 31.15 4.69
N ARG A 53 19.36 31.10 5.68
CA ARG A 53 19.19 32.16 6.67
C ARG A 53 20.45 32.35 7.53
N LYS A 54 21.04 31.26 8.03
CA LYS A 54 22.28 31.32 8.83
C LYS A 54 23.44 31.90 8.02
N ARG A 55 23.61 31.48 6.77
CA ARG A 55 24.63 32.02 5.85
C ARG A 55 24.43 33.52 5.60
N SER A 56 23.18 33.98 5.51
CA SER A 56 22.86 35.41 5.35
C SER A 56 23.15 36.23 6.61
N GLU A 57 22.90 35.65 7.79
CA GLU A 57 23.14 36.30 9.09
C GLU A 57 24.63 36.28 9.48
N ASN A 58 25.41 35.31 9.02
CA ASN A 58 26.83 35.16 9.34
C ASN A 58 27.65 34.65 8.14
N PRO A 59 28.05 35.53 7.19
CA PRO A 59 28.67 35.12 5.93
C PRO A 59 30.08 34.50 6.05
N ASP A 60 30.74 34.67 7.21
CA ASP A 60 32.04 34.05 7.51
C ASP A 60 31.91 32.63 8.10
N SER A 61 30.69 32.11 8.34
CA SER A 61 30.52 30.69 8.69
C SER A 61 30.83 29.83 7.46
N MET A 62 32.00 29.19 7.46
CA MET A 62 32.30 28.08 6.55
C MET A 62 31.49 26.85 7.02
N ASP A 63 30.19 26.88 6.80
CA ASP A 63 29.38 25.67 6.89
C ASP A 63 29.75 24.80 5.68
N GLU A 64 30.33 23.62 5.92
CA GLU A 64 30.60 22.64 4.87
C GLU A 64 29.28 22.32 4.17
N ASP A 65 29.21 22.62 2.86
CA ASP A 65 28.07 22.26 2.02
C ASP A 65 28.07 20.73 1.83
N GLU A 66 27.74 20.00 2.89
CA GLU A 66 27.56 18.56 2.88
C GLU A 66 26.24 18.28 2.15
N ASP A 67 26.37 17.92 0.86
CA ASP A 67 25.27 17.55 -0.04
C ASP A 67 24.73 16.16 0.31
N ASP A 68 24.32 16.03 1.57
CA ASP A 68 23.82 14.79 2.14
C ASP A 68 22.42 14.51 1.58
N VAL A 69 22.30 13.35 0.93
CA VAL A 69 21.01 12.85 0.46
C VAL A 69 20.09 12.69 1.67
N ALA A 70 18.98 13.42 1.69
CA ALA A 70 17.97 13.34 2.74
C ALA A 70 17.44 11.90 2.89
N GLU A 71 17.83 11.23 3.98
CA GLU A 71 17.36 9.89 4.31
C GLU A 71 16.04 9.92 5.10
N ILE A 72 15.20 8.91 4.89
CA ILE A 72 14.00 8.68 5.71
C ILE A 72 14.44 8.04 7.04
N LYS A 73 14.19 8.75 8.14
CA LYS A 73 14.59 8.38 9.51
C LYS A 73 13.45 7.76 10.29
N ALA A 74 13.78 7.15 11.43
CA ALA A 74 12.80 6.56 12.35
C ALA A 74 11.73 7.58 12.79
N ALA A 75 12.12 8.83 13.08
CA ALA A 75 11.20 9.91 13.46
C ALA A 75 10.09 10.16 12.42
N HIS A 76 10.38 10.01 11.13
CA HIS A 76 9.37 10.17 10.08
C HIS A 76 8.31 9.06 10.11
N PHE A 77 8.72 7.84 10.46
CA PHE A 77 7.80 6.72 10.66
C PHE A 77 6.98 6.87 11.93
N GLU A 78 7.59 7.32 13.02
CA GLU A 78 6.89 7.61 14.27
C GLU A 78 5.78 8.63 14.05
N GLU A 79 6.07 9.73 13.33
CA GLU A 79 5.07 10.73 12.99
C GLU A 79 3.97 10.15 12.08
N SER A 80 4.35 9.33 11.10
CA SER A 80 3.40 8.67 10.20
C SER A 80 2.47 7.70 10.92
N MET A 81 2.98 6.99 11.92
CA MET A 81 2.23 5.99 12.70
C MET A 81 1.16 6.62 13.59
N LYS A 82 1.29 7.90 13.99
CA LYS A 82 0.26 8.62 14.77
C LYS A 82 -1.09 8.69 14.05
N TYR A 83 -1.06 8.73 12.72
CA TYR A 83 -2.24 8.84 11.86
C TYR A 83 -2.55 7.55 11.10
N ALA A 84 -1.82 6.48 11.40
CA ALA A 84 -1.99 5.19 10.74
C ALA A 84 -3.22 4.47 11.30
N ARG A 85 -4.11 4.02 10.41
CA ARG A 85 -5.32 3.28 10.78
C ARG A 85 -5.55 2.13 9.81
N ARG A 86 -5.98 1.00 10.35
CA ARG A 86 -6.45 -0.14 9.54
C ARG A 86 -7.71 0.25 8.76
N SER A 87 -7.67 0.02 7.45
CA SER A 87 -8.84 0.22 6.59
C SER A 87 -9.84 -0.94 6.69
N VAL A 88 -9.39 -2.16 6.95
CA VAL A 88 -10.23 -3.37 6.97
C VAL A 88 -10.53 -3.82 8.40
N SER A 89 -11.80 -4.07 8.71
CA SER A 89 -12.27 -4.50 10.05
C SER A 89 -11.97 -5.98 10.35
N ASP A 90 -11.92 -6.35 11.64
CA ASP A 90 -11.76 -7.75 12.05
C ASP A 90 -12.94 -8.63 11.63
N ALA A 91 -14.14 -8.06 11.56
CA ALA A 91 -15.34 -8.77 11.13
C ALA A 91 -15.23 -9.19 9.66
N ASP A 92 -14.73 -8.29 8.81
CA ASP A 92 -14.55 -8.57 7.40
C ASP A 92 -13.42 -9.59 7.19
N ILE A 93 -12.30 -9.46 7.92
CA ILE A 93 -11.22 -10.44 7.89
C ILE A 93 -11.75 -11.85 8.22
N ARG A 94 -12.59 -12.00 9.25
CA ARG A 94 -13.20 -13.30 9.61
C ARG A 94 -14.10 -13.85 8.51
N LYS A 95 -14.94 -13.00 7.90
CA LYS A 95 -15.80 -13.41 6.78
C LYS A 95 -14.97 -13.90 5.61
N TYR A 96 -13.91 -13.18 5.23
CA TYR A 96 -13.00 -13.57 4.15
C TYR A 96 -12.27 -14.88 4.46
N GLN A 97 -11.82 -15.09 5.70
CA GLN A 97 -11.18 -16.35 6.12
C GLN A 97 -12.13 -17.54 6.02
N ALA A 98 -13.36 -17.42 6.52
CA ALA A 98 -14.37 -18.48 6.44
C ALA A 98 -14.72 -18.81 4.97
N PHE A 99 -14.85 -17.80 4.12
CA PHE A 99 -15.09 -17.96 2.70
C PHE A 99 -13.92 -18.68 1.99
N ALA A 100 -12.68 -18.25 2.24
CA ALA A 100 -11.49 -18.85 1.65
C ALA A 100 -11.31 -20.32 2.06
N GLN A 101 -11.56 -20.65 3.33
CA GLN A 101 -11.51 -22.02 3.85
C GLN A 101 -12.57 -22.91 3.21
N THR A 102 -13.81 -22.43 3.10
CA THR A 102 -14.91 -23.18 2.47
C THR A 102 -14.64 -23.41 0.98
N LEU A 103 -14.07 -22.42 0.27
CA LEU A 103 -13.69 -22.55 -1.13
C LEU A 103 -12.52 -23.52 -1.35
N GLN A 104 -11.57 -23.59 -0.41
CA GLN A 104 -10.52 -24.60 -0.44
C GLN A 104 -11.02 -26.02 -0.11
N GLN A 105 -12.01 -26.15 0.79
CA GLN A 105 -12.64 -27.44 1.10
C GLN A 105 -13.52 -27.95 -0.04
N SER A 106 -14.18 -27.06 -0.80
CA SER A 106 -14.95 -27.45 -2.00
C SER A 106 -14.05 -27.72 -3.22
N ARG A 107 -12.83 -27.18 -3.25
CA ARG A 107 -11.80 -27.43 -4.28
C ARG A 107 -11.02 -28.74 -4.10
N GLY A 108 -11.70 -29.82 -3.72
CA GLY A 108 -11.23 -31.19 -3.93
C GLY A 108 -11.08 -31.60 -5.41
N PHE A 109 -11.05 -30.67 -6.36
CA PHE A 109 -10.79 -30.92 -7.78
C PHE A 109 -10.40 -29.61 -8.49
N GLY A 110 -9.26 -29.56 -9.18
CA GLY A 110 -8.96 -28.48 -10.14
C GLY A 110 -7.58 -27.84 -10.03
N SER A 111 -6.52 -28.64 -10.16
CA SER A 111 -5.16 -28.16 -10.50
C SER A 111 -5.00 -27.94 -12.01
N GLU A 112 -5.97 -27.30 -12.69
CA GLU A 112 -5.91 -27.19 -14.16
C GLU A 112 -6.24 -25.77 -14.64
N PHE A 113 -5.49 -24.78 -14.15
CA PHE A 113 -5.35 -23.52 -14.89
C PHE A 113 -4.22 -23.70 -15.91
N ARG A 114 -4.60 -23.99 -17.16
CA ARG A 114 -3.70 -23.96 -18.32
C ARG A 114 -4.14 -22.83 -19.26
N PHE A 115 -3.23 -21.92 -19.57
CA PHE A 115 -3.40 -21.04 -20.73
C PHE A 115 -3.34 -21.94 -21.98
N SER A 116 -4.48 -22.20 -22.62
CA SER A 116 -4.50 -22.90 -23.89
C SER A 116 -3.87 -21.99 -24.94
N GLU A 117 -2.67 -22.38 -25.36
CA GLU A 117 -1.93 -21.80 -26.48
C GLU A 117 -2.84 -21.78 -27.71
N THR A 118 -3.21 -20.58 -28.16
CA THR A 118 -4.11 -20.40 -29.31
C THR A 118 -3.29 -20.53 -30.58
N SER A 119 -3.26 -21.73 -31.16
CA SER A 119 -2.90 -21.92 -32.56
C SER A 119 -3.94 -22.77 -33.28
N GLY A 120 -4.81 -22.09 -34.05
CA GLY A 120 -5.51 -22.70 -35.19
C GLY A 120 -7.01 -22.94 -35.03
N GLY A 121 -7.80 -22.07 -35.69
CA GLY A 121 -8.91 -22.52 -36.54
C GLY A 121 -10.29 -22.80 -35.91
N ALA A 122 -11.25 -21.99 -36.34
CA ALA A 122 -12.68 -22.32 -36.55
C ALA A 122 -13.64 -22.45 -35.34
N ALA A 123 -14.54 -21.46 -35.26
CA ALA A 123 -15.97 -21.48 -34.93
C ALA A 123 -16.51 -22.48 -33.87
N ALA A 124 -16.99 -21.94 -32.74
CA ALA A 124 -18.24 -22.35 -32.09
C ALA A 124 -18.70 -21.27 -31.10
N ALA A 125 -20.01 -21.03 -31.07
CA ALA A 125 -20.69 -20.01 -30.28
C ALA A 125 -20.37 -20.11 -28.78
N ALA A 126 -19.95 -18.99 -28.18
CA ALA A 126 -19.78 -18.88 -26.74
C ALA A 126 -21.16 -18.75 -26.09
N SER A 127 -21.60 -19.81 -25.39
CA SER A 127 -22.68 -19.73 -24.42
C SER A 127 -22.12 -19.14 -23.12
N ASP A 128 -22.59 -17.96 -22.78
CA ASP A 128 -22.24 -17.21 -21.58
C ASP A 128 -22.66 -17.98 -20.31
N PRO A 129 -21.74 -18.36 -19.40
CA PRO A 129 -22.07 -19.09 -18.18
C PRO A 129 -22.79 -18.22 -17.13
N PHE A 130 -23.06 -16.95 -17.43
CA PHE A 130 -23.80 -16.02 -16.56
C PHE A 130 -25.25 -15.77 -17.03
N ALA A 131 -25.69 -16.37 -18.14
CA ALA A 131 -26.98 -16.05 -18.77
C ALA A 131 -28.18 -16.94 -18.34
N ALA A 132 -28.17 -17.52 -17.14
CA ALA A 132 -29.31 -18.31 -16.66
C ALA A 132 -29.54 -18.22 -15.15
N SER A 133 -30.07 -17.07 -14.71
CA SER A 133 -31.02 -17.01 -13.59
C SER A 133 -31.83 -15.72 -13.68
N GLY A 134 -32.73 -15.64 -14.66
CA GLY A 134 -33.77 -14.61 -14.73
C GLY A 134 -35.11 -15.20 -14.31
N GLY A 135 -35.77 -14.59 -13.33
CA GLY A 135 -37.21 -14.76 -13.11
C GLY A 135 -37.68 -14.65 -11.67
N GLY A 136 -37.88 -13.43 -11.19
CA GLY A 136 -38.63 -13.15 -9.95
C GLY A 136 -38.64 -11.66 -9.65
N ALA A 137 -39.76 -11.02 -9.96
CA ALA A 137 -40.02 -9.59 -9.86
C ALA A 137 -39.70 -8.99 -8.48
N ASP A 138 -39.12 -7.79 -8.48
CA ASP A 138 -39.56 -6.63 -7.70
C ASP A 138 -38.58 -5.48 -8.02
N ASP A 139 -38.91 -4.74 -9.08
CA ASP A 139 -38.48 -3.35 -9.25
C ASP A 139 -39.13 -2.57 -8.10
N ASP A 140 -38.35 -2.21 -7.08
CA ASP A 140 -38.73 -1.17 -6.13
C ASP A 140 -37.57 -0.17 -5.98
N ASP A 141 -37.90 1.07 -6.33
CA ASP A 141 -37.03 2.19 -6.59
C ASP A 141 -36.15 2.61 -5.40
N LEU A 142 -34.82 2.55 -5.58
CA LEU A 142 -33.83 3.07 -4.61
C LEU A 142 -33.51 4.56 -4.80
N TYR A 143 -34.36 5.32 -5.52
CA TYR A 143 -34.26 6.77 -5.64
C TYR A 143 -35.64 7.43 -5.69
N SER A 144 -36.33 7.41 -4.56
CA SER A 144 -37.35 8.41 -4.20
C SER A 144 -37.13 8.84 -2.76
#